data_AF-A0A7V8X8N9-F1
#
_entry.id   AF-A0A7V8X8N9-F1
#
_cell.length_a   1.000
_cell.length_b   1.000
_cell.length_c   1.000
_cell.angle_alpha   90.00
_cell.angle_beta   90.00
_cell.angle_gamma   90.00
#
_symmetry.space_group_name_H-M   'P 1'
#
loop_
_entity.id
_entity.type
_entity.pdbx_description
1 polymer ?
#
loop_
_entity_poly.entity_id
_entity_poly.type
_entity_poly.pdbx_seq_one_letter_code
_entity_poly.pdbx_strand_id
1 'polypeptide(L)' 'MSDVTRIAELIARIAKIEPPAPDADIYRAGLESTDALELLLELEDMFSVAIPDDRFITARTSDDIAAMIGGIGGA' A
#
# COMPACT_ATOMS: atom_id res chain seq x y z
N MET A 1 1.55 -10.64 -12.59
CA MET A 1 1.90 -9.37 -11.93
C MET A 1 1.99 -9.65 -10.45
N SER A 2 3.06 -9.25 -9.77
CA SER A 2 3.22 -9.49 -8.32
C SER A 2 2.36 -8.50 -7.52
N ASP A 3 2.04 -8.84 -6.26
CA ASP A 3 1.25 -7.97 -5.39
C ASP A 3 1.96 -6.63 -5.15
N VAL A 4 3.29 -6.65 -5.00
CA VAL A 4 4.14 -5.46 -4.91
C VAL A 4 3.92 -4.50 -6.09
N THR A 5 3.92 -5.01 -7.34
CA THR A 5 3.68 -4.18 -8.52
C THR A 5 2.27 -3.61 -8.52
N ARG A 6 1.26 -4.41 -8.14
CA ARG A 6 -0.14 -3.95 -8.05
C ARG A 6 -0.30 -2.83 -7.02
N ILE A 7 0.35 -2.96 -5.87
CA ILE A 7 0.32 -1.97 -4.80
C ILE A 7 1.02 -0.67 -5.24
N ALA A 8 2.19 -0.76 -5.88
CA ALA A 8 2.89 0.41 -6.41
C ALA A 8 2.06 1.16 -7.46
N GLU A 9 1.37 0.45 -8.35
CA GLU A 9 0.45 1.04 -9.32
C GLU A 9 -0.77 1.72 -8.66
N LEU A 10 -1.32 1.11 -7.61
CA LEU A 10 -2.41 1.69 -6.83
C LEU A 10 -1.97 2.99 -6.15
N ILE A 11 -0.81 3.00 -5.51
CA ILE A 11 -0.22 4.19 -4.88
C ILE A 11 -0.06 5.32 -5.91
N ALA A 12 0.53 5.01 -7.06
CA ALA A 12 0.69 5.96 -8.15
C ALA A 12 -0.63 6.59 -8.61
N ARG A 13 -1.68 5.76 -8.73
CA ARG A 13 -3.01 6.21 -9.16
C ARG A 13 -3.64 7.18 -8.16
N ILE A 14 -3.58 6.87 -6.87
CA ILE A 14 -4.19 7.67 -5.80
C ILE A 14 -3.41 8.99 -5.63
N ALA A 15 -2.09 8.91 -5.46
CA ALA A 15 -1.24 10.08 -5.24
C ALA A 15 -0.93 10.89 -6.52
N LYS A 16 -1.32 10.38 -7.70
CA LYS A 16 -1.03 10.99 -9.02
C LYS A 16 0.46 11.21 -9.26
N ILE A 17 1.26 10.22 -8.85
CA ILE A 17 2.73 10.18 -8.99
C ILE A 17 3.14 9.01 -9.89
N GLU A 18 4.43 8.91 -10.18
CA GLU A 18 4.98 7.69 -10.79
C GLU A 18 4.99 6.53 -9.77
N PRO A 19 4.82 5.27 -10.22
CA PRO A 19 4.93 4.10 -9.34
C PRO A 19 6.25 4.11 -8.56
N PRO A 20 6.20 4.16 -7.22
CA PRO A 20 7.41 4.10 -6.42
C PRO A 20 8.11 2.75 -6.61
N ALA A 21 9.43 2.73 -6.44
CA ALA A 21 10.16 1.47 -6.36
C ALA A 21 9.66 0.62 -5.17
N PRO A 22 9.80 -0.72 -5.23
CA PRO A 22 9.32 -1.63 -4.19
C PRO A 22 9.69 -1.24 -2.76
N ASP A 23 10.92 -0.79 -2.59
CA ASP A 23 11.60 -0.40 -1.35
C ASP A 23 11.56 1.12 -1.08
N ALA A 24 10.96 1.90 -1.98
CA ALA A 24 10.86 3.35 -1.81
C ALA A 24 9.77 3.72 -0.81
N ASP A 25 10.09 4.71 0.02
CA ASP A 25 9.16 5.28 0.99
C ASP A 25 8.03 6.04 0.25
N ILE A 26 6.80 5.59 0.42
CA ILE A 26 5.61 6.10 -0.28
C ILE A 26 5.33 7.58 0.03
N TYR A 27 5.59 8.03 1.25
CA TYR A 27 5.40 9.42 1.65
C TYR A 27 6.49 10.32 1.05
N ARG A 28 7.73 9.80 0.94
CA ARG A 28 8.80 10.52 0.22
C ARG A 28 8.59 10.55 -1.28
N ALA A 29 7.89 9.57 -1.83
CA ALA A 29 7.51 9.52 -3.24
C ALA A 29 6.40 10.52 -3.60
N GLY A 30 5.70 11.07 -2.60
CA GLY A 30 4.67 12.10 -2.79
C GLY A 30 3.26 11.66 -2.39
N LEU A 31 3.09 10.52 -1.71
CA LEU A 31 1.81 10.17 -1.08
C LEU A 31 1.56 11.12 0.10
N GLU A 32 0.44 11.84 0.05
CA GLU A 32 0.03 12.71 1.15
C GLU A 32 -0.71 11.92 2.23
N SER A 33 -0.71 12.43 3.47
CA SER A 33 -1.44 11.78 4.58
C SER A 33 -2.95 11.70 4.35
N THR A 34 -3.51 12.60 3.54
CA THR A 34 -4.93 12.56 3.14
C THR A 34 -5.23 11.38 2.22
N ASP A 35 -4.27 11.00 1.39
CA ASP A 35 -4.38 9.93 0.40
C ASP A 35 -4.16 8.55 1.04
N ALA A 36 -3.50 8.51 2.20
CA ALA A 36 -3.20 7.30 2.93
C ALA A 36 -4.48 6.54 3.37
N LEU A 37 -5.55 7.26 3.76
CA LEU A 37 -6.82 6.63 4.10
C LEU A 37 -7.50 6.01 2.87
N GLU A 38 -7.47 6.70 1.73
CA GLU A 38 -8.00 6.16 0.47
C GLU A 38 -7.21 4.92 0.02
N LEU A 39 -5.89 4.98 0.13
CA LEU A 39 -5.02 3.83 -0.13
C LEU A 39 -5.35 2.64 0.77
N LEU A 40 -5.55 2.86 2.07
CA LEU A 40 -5.94 1.81 3.01
C LEU A 40 -7.23 1.11 2.56
N LEU A 41 -8.29 1.87 2.29
CA LEU A 41 -9.59 1.33 1.90
C LEU A 41 -9.54 0.57 0.57
N GLU A 42 -8.80 1.09 -0.41
CA GLU A 42 -8.61 0.43 -1.71
C GLU A 42 -7.80 -0.87 -1.58
N LEU A 43 -6.82 -0.93 -0.67
CA LEU A 43 -6.07 -2.15 -0.38
C LEU A 43 -6.94 -3.22 0.28
N GLU A 44 -7.77 -2.83 1.25
CA GLU A 44 -8.73 -3.72 1.90
C GLU A 44 -9.72 -4.32 0.90
N ASP A 45 -10.29 -3.49 0.01
CA ASP A 45 -11.19 -3.95 -1.05
C ASP A 45 -10.47 -4.85 -2.07
N MET A 46 -9.30 -4.41 -2.56
CA MET A 46 -8.54 -5.13 -3.59
C MET A 46 -8.09 -6.53 -3.16
N PHE A 47 -7.74 -6.70 -1.88
CA PHE A 47 -7.26 -7.97 -1.35
C PHE A 47 -8.30 -8.70 -0.48
N SER A 48 -9.48 -8.10 -0.28
CA SER A 48 -10.54 -8.63 0.58
C SER A 48 -10.06 -8.97 2.00
N VAL A 49 -9.29 -8.06 2.59
CA VAL A 49 -8.71 -8.18 3.94
C VAL A 49 -9.11 -6.97 4.79
N ALA A 50 -9.03 -7.12 6.11
CA ALA A 50 -9.10 -5.98 7.03
C ALA A 50 -7.69 -5.65 7.51
N ILE A 51 -7.20 -4.45 7.21
CA ILE A 51 -5.86 -4.00 7.54
C ILE A 51 -5.95 -3.13 8.80
N PRO A 52 -5.29 -3.51 9.91
CA PRO A 52 -5.25 -2.66 11.10
C PRO A 52 -4.51 -1.35 10.83
N ASP A 53 -5.10 -0.21 11.20
CA ASP A 53 -4.52 1.13 11.04
C ASP A 53 -3.08 1.22 11.58
N ASP A 54 -2.85 0.68 12.78
CA ASP A 54 -1.53 0.66 13.44
C ASP A 54 -0.47 -0.06 12.60
N ARG A 55 -0.87 -1.09 11.84
CA ARG A 55 0.04 -1.83 10.95
C ARG A 55 0.28 -1.04 9.67
N PHE A 56 -0.78 -0.47 9.08
CA PHE A 56 -0.70 0.32 7.86
C PHE A 56 0.20 1.55 8.02
N ILE A 57 0.08 2.28 9.13
CA ILE A 57 0.92 3.48 9.42
C ILE A 57 2.41 3.13 9.46
N THR A 58 2.76 1.89 9.84
CA THR A 58 4.15 1.43 9.87
C THR A 58 4.67 0.89 8.55
N ALA A 59 3.79 0.52 7.63
CA ALA A 59 4.16 0.04 6.30
C ALA A 59 4.46 1.23 5.39
N ARG A 60 5.74 1.45 5.08
CA ARG A 60 6.19 2.66 4.35
C ARG A 60 6.56 2.38 2.90
N THR A 61 6.61 1.12 2.49
CA THR A 61 7.01 0.69 1.15
C THR A 61 5.97 -0.27 0.57
N SER A 62 5.95 -0.43 -0.75
CA SER A 62 5.03 -1.39 -1.38
C SER A 62 5.39 -2.84 -1.06
N ASP A 63 6.67 -3.13 -0.77
CA ASP A 63 7.11 -4.41 -0.21
C ASP A 63 6.55 -4.64 1.20
N ASP A 64 6.62 -3.64 2.09
CA ASP A 64 6.08 -3.76 3.46
C ASP A 64 4.57 -4.01 3.44
N ILE A 65 3.86 -3.28 2.57
CA ILE A 65 2.40 -3.42 2.42
C ILE A 65 2.06 -4.82 1.90
N ALA A 66 2.77 -5.31 0.89
CA ALA A 66 2.57 -6.66 0.34
C ALA A 66 2.84 -7.75 1.39
N ALA A 67 3.93 -7.62 2.14
CA ALA A 67 4.29 -8.54 3.21
C ALA A 67 3.24 -8.53 4.35
N MET A 68 2.74 -7.35 4.71
CA MET A 68 1.68 -7.19 5.71
C MET A 68 0.41 -7.90 5.27
N ILE A 69 -0.05 -7.68 4.03
CA ILE A 69 -1.27 -8.30 3.49
C ILE A 69 -1.10 -9.83 3.39
N GLY A 70 0.06 -10.30 2.93
CA GLY A 70 0.37 -11.73 2.89
C GLY A 70 0.34 -12.41 4.26
N GLY A 71 0.62 -11.67 5.34
CA GLY A 71 0.49 -12.15 6.71
C GLY A 71 -0.93 -12.19 7.26
N ILE A 72 -1.88 -11.47 6.63
CA ILE A 72 -3.30 -11.42 7.03
C ILE A 72 -4.10 -12.48 6.26
N GLY A 73 -3.82 -12.65 4.96
CA GLY A 73 -4.54 -13.55 4.05
C GLY A 73 -4.20 -15.04 4.16
N GLY A 74 -3.58 -15.48 5.27
CA GLY A 74 -3.14 -16.87 5.48
C GLY A 74 -3.78 -17.52 6.70
N ALA A 75 -4.99 -18.08 6.52
CA ALA A 75 -5.58 -19.11 7.39
C ALA A 75 -6.44 -20.06 6.55
#